data_AF-A0A077PMX6-F1
#
_entry.id   AF-A0A077PMX6-F1
#
_cell.length_a   1.000
_cell.length_b   1.000
_cell.length_c   1.000
_cell.angle_alpha   90.00
_cell.angle_beta   90.00
_cell.angle_gamma   90.00
#
_symmetry.space_group_name_H-M   'P 1'
#
loop_
_entity.id
_entity.type
_entity.pdbx_description
1 polymer ?
#
loop_
_entity_poly.entity_id
_entity_poly.type
_entity_poly.pdbx_seq_one_letter_code
_entity_poly.pdbx_strand_id
1 'polypeptide(L)' 'MKYFEYSHLPAHLQEISKPIGDVARLMGESLPNGPEKAAGLRKLLEAKDCLVRAKLG' A
#
# COMPACT_ATOMS: atom_id res chain seq x y z
N MET A 1 8.01 -3.67 -2.14
CA MET A 1 7.89 -2.30 -1.61
C MET A 1 7.76 -1.23 -2.68
N LYS A 2 8.45 -1.31 -3.83
CA LYS A 2 8.31 -0.31 -4.92
C LYS A 2 6.88 0.12 -5.28
N TYR A 3 5.92 -0.80 -5.24
CA TYR A 3 4.51 -0.53 -5.55
C TYR A 3 3.74 0.19 -4.44
N PHE A 4 4.33 0.36 -3.25
CA PHE A 4 3.75 1.10 -2.13
C PHE A 4 4.40 2.47 -1.93
N GLU A 5 5.37 2.84 -2.77
CA GLU A 5 5.89 4.20 -2.79
C GLU A 5 4.75 5.20 -3.07
N TYR A 6 4.78 6.31 -2.37
CA TYR A 6 3.76 7.36 -2.46
C TYR A 6 4.36 8.75 -2.70
N SER A 7 5.67 8.92 -2.56
CA SER A 7 6.37 10.20 -2.71
C SER A 7 6.19 10.85 -4.09
N HIS A 8 5.89 10.05 -5.11
CA HIS A 8 5.62 10.53 -6.48
C HIS A 8 4.19 11.08 -6.67
N LEU A 9 3.29 10.87 -5.72
CA LEU A 9 1.91 11.35 -5.80
C LEU A 9 1.81 12.81 -5.32
N PRO A 10 0.81 13.58 -5.78
CA PRO A 10 0.45 14.85 -5.15
C PRO A 10 0.07 14.69 -3.67
N ALA A 11 0.32 15.72 -2.84
CA ALA A 11 0.15 15.66 -1.38
C ALA A 11 -1.23 15.11 -0.93
N HIS A 12 -2.32 15.56 -1.55
CA HIS A 12 -3.68 15.12 -1.21
C HIS A 12 -3.96 13.64 -1.51
N LEU A 13 -3.17 12.99 -2.38
CA LEU A 13 -3.23 11.55 -2.63
C LEU A 13 -2.26 10.78 -1.73
N GLN A 14 -1.14 11.40 -1.33
CA GLN A 14 -0.23 10.81 -0.34
C GLN A 14 -0.93 10.56 0.99
N GLU A 15 -1.84 11.45 1.40
CA GLU A 15 -2.66 11.29 2.61
C GLU A 15 -3.42 9.95 2.66
N ILE A 16 -3.84 9.43 1.51
CA ILE A 16 -4.56 8.15 1.37
C ILE A 16 -3.61 6.98 1.13
N SER A 17 -2.56 7.19 0.33
CA SER A 17 -1.61 6.14 -0.05
C SER A 17 -0.66 5.75 1.10
N LYS A 18 -0.21 6.73 1.89
CA LYS A 18 0.80 6.55 2.95
C LYS A 18 0.39 5.52 4.01
N PRO A 19 -0.80 5.57 4.63
CA PRO A 19 -1.18 4.61 5.67
C PRO A 19 -1.09 3.15 5.20
N ILE A 20 -1.44 2.90 3.94
CA ILE A 20 -1.42 1.54 3.37
C ILE A 20 0.02 1.11 3.05
N GLY A 21 0.85 2.04 2.55
CA GLY A 21 2.27 1.81 2.37
C GLY A 21 3.00 1.50 3.68
N ASP A 22 2.61 2.17 4.77
CA ASP A 22 3.18 1.93 6.10
C ASP A 22 2.80 0.55 6.65
N VAL A 23 1.54 0.13 6.50
CA VAL A 23 1.11 -1.24 6.84
C VAL A 23 1.83 -2.27 5.98
N ALA A 24 1.96 -2.05 4.67
CA ALA A 24 2.65 -2.97 3.78
C ALA A 24 4.14 -3.15 4.17
N ARG A 25 4.81 -2.07 4.55
CA ARG A 25 6.20 -2.11 5.05
C ARG A 25 6.28 -2.93 6.34
N LEU A 26 5.43 -2.63 7.32
CA LEU A 26 5.38 -3.36 8.59
C LEU A 26 5.14 -4.86 8.37
N MET A 27 4.17 -5.25 7.55
CA MET A 27 3.89 -6.66 7.23
C MET A 27 5.05 -7.31 6.46
N GLY A 28 5.70 -6.55 5.58
CA GLY A 28 6.87 -6.97 4.82
C GLY A 28 8.07 -7.31 5.71
N GLU A 29 8.26 -6.56 6.78
CA GLU A 29 9.38 -6.71 7.72
C GLU A 29 9.07 -7.71 8.84
N SER A 30 7.81 -7.76 9.31
CA SER A 30 7.44 -8.50 10.52
C SER A 30 7.08 -9.97 10.28
N LEU A 31 6.70 -10.35 9.06
CA LEU A 31 6.18 -11.69 8.76
C LEU A 31 7.21 -12.55 7.99
N PRO A 32 7.27 -13.86 8.23
CA PRO A 32 8.09 -14.76 7.42
C PRO A 32 7.59 -14.80 5.98
N ASN A 33 8.48 -15.17 5.05
CA ASN A 33 8.07 -15.34 3.67
C ASN A 33 7.14 -16.56 3.53
N GLY A 34 6.03 -16.37 2.83
CA GLY A 34 5.00 -17.40 2.65
C GLY A 34 3.87 -16.93 1.74
N PRO A 35 3.01 -17.86 1.30
CA PRO A 35 1.91 -17.55 0.38
C PRO A 35 0.92 -16.53 0.96
N GLU A 36 0.67 -16.56 2.27
CA GLU A 36 -0.23 -15.65 2.98
C GLU A 36 0.32 -14.23 3.02
N LYS A 37 1.62 -14.05 3.30
CA LYS A 37 2.29 -12.74 3.25
C LYS A 37 2.20 -12.15 1.85
N ALA A 38 2.47 -12.97 0.82
CA ALA A 38 2.37 -12.52 -0.57
C ALA A 38 0.93 -12.16 -0.95
N ALA A 39 -0.06 -12.94 -0.53
CA ALA A 39 -1.48 -12.67 -0.76
C ALA A 39 -1.96 -11.40 -0.04
N GLY A 40 -1.54 -11.20 1.21
CA GLY A 40 -1.85 -10.01 2.00
C GLY A 40 -1.28 -8.74 1.36
N LEU A 41 -0.01 -8.76 0.96
CA LEU A 41 0.62 -7.63 0.28
C LEU A 41 -0.05 -7.31 -1.07
N ARG A 42 -0.50 -8.30 -1.85
CA ARG A 42 -1.28 -8.04 -3.07
C ARG A 42 -2.62 -7.38 -2.78
N LYS A 43 -3.35 -7.87 -1.77
CA LYS A 43 -4.63 -7.28 -1.35
C LYS A 43 -4.46 -5.84 -0.85
N LEU A 44 -3.39 -5.55 -0.11
CA LEU A 44 -3.09 -4.18 0.30
C LEU A 44 -2.80 -3.27 -0.90
N LEU A 45 -2.11 -3.76 -1.93
CA LEU A 45 -1.85 -2.99 -3.13
C LEU A 45 -3.16 -2.66 -3.89
N GLU A 46 -4.04 -3.65 -4.05
CA GLU A 46 -5.37 -3.46 -4.65
C GLU A 46 -6.20 -2.45 -3.85
N ALA A 47 -6.20 -2.56 -2.51
CA ALA A 47 -6.90 -1.62 -1.64
C ALA A 47 -6.35 -0.19 -1.79
N LYS A 48 -5.03 -0.03 -1.84
CA LYS A 48 -4.36 1.26 -2.07
C LYS A 48 -4.81 1.89 -3.38
N ASP A 49 -4.77 1.15 -4.48
CA ASP A 49 -5.11 1.67 -5.79
C ASP A 49 -6.60 2.05 -5.89
N CYS A 50 -7.50 1.28 -5.27
CA CYS A 50 -8.92 1.61 -5.18
C CYS A 50 -9.18 2.89 -4.37
N LEU A 51 -8.56 3.02 -3.20
CA LEU A 51 -8.76 4.16 -2.30
C LEU A 51 -8.15 5.46 -2.86
N VAL A 52 -6.96 5.37 -3.47
CA VAL A 52 -6.35 6.52 -4.17
C VAL A 52 -7.21 6.94 -5.35
N ARG A 53 -7.76 6.00 -6.13
CA ARG A 53 -8.69 6.31 -7.22
C ARG A 53 -9.98 6.96 -6.71
N ALA A 54 -10.51 6.50 -5.58
CA ALA A 54 -11.69 7.12 -4.96
C ALA A 54 -11.46 8.57 -4.55
N LYS A 55 -10.23 8.94 -4.14
CA LYS A 55 -9.85 10.33 -3.79
C LYS A 55 -9.74 11.27 -4.99
N LEU A 56 -9.70 10.75 -6.22
CA LEU A 56 -9.73 11.56 -7.45
C LEU A 56 -11.13 12.11 -7.78
N GLY A 57 -12.18 11.53 -7.18
CA GLY A 57 -13.58 11.92 -7.36
C GLY A 57 -14.04 12.96 -6.35
#